data_AF-A0A529ME76-F1
#
_entry.id   AF-A0A529ME76-F1
#
_cell.length_a   1.000
_cell.length_b   1.000
_cell.length_c   1.000
_cell.angle_alpha   90.00
_cell.angle_beta   90.00
_cell.angle_gamma   90.00
#
_symmetry.space_group_name_H-M   'P 1'
#
loop_
_entity.id
_entity.type
_entity.pdbx_description
1 polymer ?
#
loop_
_entity_poly.entity_id
_entity_poly.type
_entity_poly.pdbx_seq_one_letter_code
_entity_poly.pdbx_strand_id
1 'polypeptide(L)' 'MFTDYYEVLEISPNANSETIERIFRYFAMRYHPDNRETGNESRFSEIVEAHNTLRDPVKRAQYDILYR' A
#
# COMPACT_ATOMS: atom_id res chain seq x y z
N MET A 1 5.91 10.96 -12.81
CA MET A 1 4.61 10.98 -12.12
C MET A 1 4.85 10.33 -10.77
N PHE A 2 4.48 10.98 -9.68
CA PHE A 2 4.68 10.45 -8.33
C PHE A 2 3.44 9.65 -7.92
N THR A 3 3.64 8.46 -7.37
CA THR A 3 2.58 7.62 -6.82
C THR A 3 2.64 7.72 -5.30
N ASP A 4 1.61 8.30 -4.69
CA ASP A 4 1.56 8.40 -3.24
C ASP A 4 1.10 7.07 -2.62
N TYR A 5 2.00 6.38 -1.94
CA TYR A 5 1.73 5.10 -1.26
C TYR A 5 0.69 5.20 -0.14
N TYR A 6 0.50 6.37 0.46
CA TYR A 6 -0.56 6.58 1.45
C TYR A 6 -1.93 6.65 0.77
N GLU A 7 -2.02 7.29 -0.39
CA GLU A 7 -3.23 7.33 -1.22
C GLU A 7 -3.54 5.94 -1.82
N VAL A 8 -2.52 5.21 -2.28
CA VAL A 8 -2.69 3.83 -2.81
C VAL A 8 -3.30 2.90 -1.77
N LEU A 9 -2.86 3.01 -0.51
CA LEU A 9 -3.43 2.24 0.59
C LEU A 9 -4.62 2.94 1.26
N GLU A 10 -5.09 4.09 0.78
CA GLU A 10 -6.19 4.87 1.37
C GLU A 10 -6.06 5.06 2.90
N ILE A 11 -4.84 5.36 3.36
CA ILE A 11 -4.53 5.53 4.79
C ILE A 11 -3.95 6.91 5.08
N SER A 12 -4.14 7.36 6.32
CA SER A 12 -3.42 8.54 6.82
C SER A 12 -1.91 8.25 6.85
N PRO A 13 -1.06 9.25 6.55
CA PRO A 13 0.36 9.13 6.78
C PRO A 13 0.78 8.99 8.24
N ASN A 14 -0.15 9.19 9.18
CA ASN A 14 0.04 8.92 10.61
C ASN A 14 -0.44 7.50 11.00
N ALA A 15 -0.85 6.67 10.04
CA ALA A 15 -1.30 5.31 10.29
C ALA A 15 -0.19 4.47 10.94
N ASN A 16 -0.58 3.72 11.96
CA ASN A 16 0.28 2.75 12.64
C ASN A 16 0.44 1.47 11.79
N SER A 17 1.42 0.63 12.14
CA SER A 17 1.71 -0.61 11.41
C SER A 17 0.51 -1.56 11.37
N GLU A 18 -0.30 -1.61 12.42
CA GLU A 18 -1.51 -2.44 12.46
C GLU A 18 -2.52 -2.01 11.38
N THR A 19 -2.75 -0.70 11.24
CA THR A 19 -3.65 -0.14 10.22
C THR A 19 -3.13 -0.43 8.82
N ILE A 20 -1.83 -0.24 8.59
CA ILE A 20 -1.18 -0.55 7.30
C ILE A 20 -1.40 -2.02 6.93
N GLU A 21 -1.11 -2.94 7.86
CA GLU A 21 -1.25 -4.38 7.63
C GLU A 21 -2.72 -4.78 7.42
N ARG A 22 -3.66 -4.16 8.16
CA ARG A 22 -5.09 -4.42 8.00
C ARG A 22 -5.61 -3.99 6.63
N ILE A 23 -5.26 -2.79 6.18
CA ILE A 23 -5.74 -2.24 4.91
C ILE A 23 -5.06 -2.93 3.72
N PHE A 24 -3.77 -3.26 3.82
CA PHE A 24 -3.11 -4.11 2.85
C PHE A 24 -3.84 -5.43 2.65
N ARG A 25 -4.16 -6.17 3.73
CA ARG A 25 -4.90 -7.44 3.61
C ARG A 25 -6.26 -7.27 2.95
N TYR A 26 -6.99 -6.22 3.29
CA TYR A 26 -8.28 -5.91 2.67
C TYR A 26 -8.14 -5.72 1.15
N PHE A 27 -7.20 -4.89 0.72
CA PHE A 27 -6.98 -4.64 -0.70
C PHE A 27 -6.34 -5.82 -1.44
N ALA A 28 -5.43 -6.55 -0.80
CA ALA A 28 -4.82 -7.75 -1.36
C ALA A 28 -5.90 -8.79 -1.68
N MET A 29 -6.86 -9.05 -0.78
CA MET A 29 -7.97 -9.98 -1.06
C MET A 29 -8.90 -9.49 -2.16
N ARG A 30 -9.15 -8.16 -2.21
CA ARG A 30 -10.02 -7.56 -3.22
C ARG A 30 -9.39 -7.61 -4.61
N TYR A 31 -8.13 -7.21 -4.74
CA TYR A 31 -7.49 -7.01 -6.04
C TYR A 31 -6.57 -8.16 -6.46
N HIS A 32 -6.44 -9.22 -5.66
CA HIS A 32 -5.66 -10.42 -6.04
C HIS A 32 -6.03 -10.88 -7.47
N PRO A 33 -5.06 -11.21 -8.34
CA PRO A 33 -5.36 -11.62 -9.72
C PRO A 33 -6.27 -12.85 -9.81
N ASP A 34 -6.27 -13.73 -8.80
CA ASP A 34 -7.17 -14.88 -8.73
C ASP A 34 -8.62 -14.53 -8.32
N ASN A 35 -8.87 -13.30 -7.87
CA ASN A 35 -10.23 -12.84 -7.57
C ASN A 35 -10.99 -12.59 -8.89
N ARG A 36 -12.05 -13.37 -9.13
CA ARG A 36 -12.79 -13.35 -10.40
C ARG A 36 -13.70 -12.14 -10.59
N GLU A 37 -14.05 -11.44 -9.52
CA GLU A 37 -14.96 -10.29 -9.55
C GLU A 37 -14.21 -8.97 -9.57
N THR A 38 -13.17 -8.86 -8.74
CA THR A 38 -12.45 -7.60 -8.51
C THR A 38 -10.94 -7.69 -8.74
N GLY A 39 -10.43 -8.82 -9.21
CA GLY A 39 -9.01 -9.01 -9.49
C GLY A 39 -8.46 -7.99 -10.47
N ASN A 40 -7.32 -7.40 -10.11
CA ASN A 40 -6.65 -6.38 -10.92
C ASN A 40 -5.15 -6.41 -10.63
N GLU A 41 -4.38 -7.03 -11.52
CA GLU A 41 -2.94 -7.23 -11.37
C GLU A 41 -2.15 -5.91 -11.22
N SER A 42 -2.52 -4.88 -11.99
CA SER A 42 -1.87 -3.57 -11.93
C SER A 42 -2.08 -2.92 -10.56
N ARG A 43 -3.33 -2.89 -10.07
CA ARG A 43 -3.64 -2.35 -8.74
C ARG A 43 -3.01 -3.17 -7.63
N PHE A 44 -3.06 -4.51 -7.74
CA PHE A 44 -2.43 -5.39 -6.78
C PHE A 44 -0.93 -5.12 -6.65
N SER A 45 -0.24 -4.91 -7.77
CA SER A 45 1.18 -4.57 -7.79
C SER A 45 1.47 -3.24 -7.08
N GLU A 46 0.68 -2.18 -7.35
CA GLU A 46 0.78 -0.90 -6.65
C GLU A 46 0.59 -1.05 -5.13
N ILE A 47 -0.42 -1.83 -4.71
CA ILE A 47 -0.72 -2.09 -3.30
C ILE A 47 0.42 -2.84 -2.60
N VAL A 48 1.01 -3.83 -3.27
CA VAL A 48 2.16 -4.60 -2.75
C VAL A 48 3.38 -3.70 -2.61
N GLU A 49 3.66 -2.84 -3.60
CA GLU A 49 4.79 -1.90 -3.54
C GLU A 49 4.63 -0.87 -2.42
N ALA A 50 3.44 -0.27 -2.31
CA ALA A 50 3.10 0.67 -1.25
C ALA A 50 3.24 0.03 0.13
N HIS A 51 2.69 -1.17 0.33
CA HIS A 51 2.81 -1.90 1.60
C HIS A 51 4.25 -2.25 1.93
N ASN A 52 5.03 -2.77 0.98
CA ASN A 52 6.44 -3.13 1.18
C ASN A 52 7.30 -1.93 1.62
N THR A 53 6.94 -0.72 1.18
CA THR A 53 7.63 0.51 1.57
C THR A 53 7.14 1.00 2.94
N LEU A 54 5.82 1.09 3.14
CA LEU A 54 5.24 1.71 4.34
C LEU A 54 5.27 0.81 5.58
N ARG A 55 5.36 -0.52 5.42
CA ARG A 55 5.44 -1.46 6.55
C ARG A 55 6.79 -1.46 7.26
N ASP A 56 7.86 -1.12 6.54
CA ASP A 56 9.22 -1.07 7.06
C ASP A 56 9.50 0.36 7.56
N PRO A 57 9.75 0.57 8.87
CA PRO A 57 9.96 1.90 9.41
C PRO A 57 11.10 2.68 8.76
N VAL A 58 12.17 1.99 8.34
CA VAL A 58 13.33 2.62 7.71
C VAL A 58 13.00 3.04 6.29
N LYS A 59 12.37 2.15 5.50
CA LYS A 59 11.94 2.49 4.13
C LYS A 59 10.88 3.57 4.11
N ARG A 60 9.92 3.52 5.04
CA ARG A 60 8.89 4.56 5.20
C ARG A 60 9.51 5.91 5.51
N ALA A 61 10.47 5.98 6.43
CA ALA A 61 11.16 7.23 6.75
C ALA A 61 11.93 7.78 5.54
N GLN A 62 12.62 6.91 4.78
CA GLN A 62 13.31 7.33 3.54
C GLN A 62 12.32 7.82 2.48
N TYR A 63 11.21 7.11 2.29
CA TYR A 63 10.13 7.51 1.40
C TYR A 63 9.55 8.87 1.80
N ASP A 64 9.26 9.06 3.09
CA ASP A 64 8.75 10.31 3.62
C ASP A 64 9.74 11.48 3.39
N ILE A 65 11.06 11.26 3.51
CA ILE A 65 12.06 12.31 3.23
C ILE A 65 12.09 12.72 1.75
N LEU A 66 11.91 11.75 0.85
CA LEU A 66 12.06 11.98 -0.60
C LEU A 66 10.82 12.58 -1.26
N TYR A 67 9.65 12.29 -0.72
CA TYR A 67 8.38 12.53 -1.41
C TYR A 67 7.37 13.33 -0.60
N ARG A 68 7.76 13.80 0.59
CA ARG A 68 6.90 14.52 1.52
C ARG A 68 7.55 15.80 2.00
#